data_AF-A0A7J7MVQ0-F1
#
_entry.id   AF-A0A7J7MVQ0-F1
#
_cell.length_a   1.000
_cell.length_b   1.000
_cell.length_c   1.000
_cell.angle_alpha   90.00
_cell.angle_beta   90.00
_cell.angle_gamma   90.00
#
_symmetry.space_group_name_H-M   'P 1'
#
loop_
_entity.id
_entity.type
_entity.pdbx_description
1 polymer ?
#
loop_
_entity_poly.entity_id
_entity_poly.type
_entity_poly.pdbx_seq_one_letter_code
_entity_poly.pdbx_strand_id
1 'polypeptide(L)'
;MFGRVESVVAQERKRSKGMDLELVKSVGMGEAEDKNFVYSPVSIQLALSLVASGSTGKTLEQMLGFLNSKSLDDLNALSSRPI
;
A
#
# COMPACT_ATOMS: atom_id res chain seq x y z
N MET A 1 -8.34 20.59 -14.45
CA MET A 1 -7.27 19.89 -13.72
C MET A 1 -7.72 19.32 -12.36
N PHE A 2 -8.56 20.03 -11.59
CA PHE A 2 -9.03 19.60 -10.25
C PHE A 2 -9.78 18.25 -10.20
N GLY A 3 -10.71 17.97 -11.13
CA GLY A 3 -11.47 16.72 -11.12
C GLY A 3 -10.66 15.45 -11.39
N ARG A 4 -9.51 15.56 -12.07
CA ARG A 4 -8.60 14.43 -12.33
C ARG A 4 -7.84 14.04 -11.06
N VAL A 5 -7.53 15.00 -10.20
CA VAL A 5 -6.84 14.76 -8.93
C VAL A 5 -7.77 14.00 -8.00
N GLU A 6 -9.02 14.46 -7.81
CA GLU A 6 -10.02 13.76 -6.97
C GLU A 6 -10.27 12.31 -7.44
N SER A 7 -10.36 12.07 -8.76
CA SER A 7 -10.53 10.70 -9.27
C SER A 7 -9.33 9.80 -8.98
N VAL A 8 -8.12 10.34 -9.04
CA VAL A 8 -6.88 9.62 -8.67
C VAL A 8 -6.86 9.35 -7.16
N VAL A 9 -7.20 10.34 -6.34
CA VAL A 9 -7.25 10.20 -4.88
C VAL A 9 -8.27 9.14 -4.43
N ALA A 10 -9.46 9.12 -5.04
CA ALA A 10 -10.49 8.13 -4.75
C ALA A 10 -10.07 6.71 -5.17
N GLN A 11 -9.34 6.59 -6.29
CA GLN A 11 -8.80 5.33 -6.78
C GLN A 11 -7.71 4.79 -5.84
N GLU A 12 -6.77 5.63 -5.42
CA GLU A 12 -5.72 5.27 -4.46
C GLU A 12 -6.28 4.88 -3.09
N ARG A 13 -7.31 5.59 -2.60
CA ARG A 13 -8.01 5.20 -1.36
C ARG A 13 -8.70 3.84 -1.46
N LYS A 14 -9.25 3.48 -2.63
CA LYS A 14 -9.79 2.14 -2.87
C LYS A 14 -8.69 1.08 -2.95
N ARG A 15 -7.54 1.44 -3.52
CA ARG A 15 -6.37 0.57 -3.70
C ARG A 15 -5.74 0.19 -2.37
N SER A 16 -5.43 1.20 -1.56
CA SER A 16 -4.91 1.08 -0.20
C SER A 16 -5.84 0.24 0.70
N LYS A 17 -7.16 0.48 0.64
CA LYS A 17 -8.15 -0.34 1.36
C LYS A 17 -8.14 -1.84 1.02
N GLY A 18 -7.86 -2.20 -0.24
CA GLY A 18 -7.84 -3.61 -0.66
C GLY A 18 -6.67 -4.38 -0.05
N MET A 19 -5.48 -3.80 -0.13
CA MET A 19 -4.26 -4.37 0.44
C MET A 19 -4.33 -4.43 1.98
N ASP A 20 -4.88 -3.41 2.64
CA ASP A 20 -5.06 -3.38 4.10
C ASP A 20 -5.92 -4.54 4.60
N LEU A 21 -7.04 -4.82 3.91
CA LEU A 21 -7.93 -5.94 4.25
C LEU A 21 -7.26 -7.30 4.01
N GLU A 22 -6.47 -7.41 2.95
CA GLU A 22 -5.72 -8.63 2.64
C GLU A 22 -4.63 -8.93 3.67
N LEU A 23 -3.93 -7.89 4.16
CA LEU A 23 -2.95 -8.02 5.25
C LEU A 23 -3.60 -8.45 6.56
N VAL A 24 -4.73 -7.85 6.92
CA VAL A 24 -5.48 -8.26 8.12
C VAL A 24 -5.95 -9.70 7.99
N LYS A 25 -6.39 -10.13 6.80
CA LYS A 25 -6.83 -11.51 6.59
C LYS A 25 -5.69 -12.52 6.62
N SER A 26 -4.54 -12.19 6.04
CA SER A 26 -3.39 -13.11 5.89
C SER A 26 -2.53 -13.20 7.15
N VAL A 27 -2.30 -12.07 7.83
CA VAL A 27 -1.44 -11.98 9.02
C VAL A 27 -2.28 -11.72 10.26
N GLY A 28 -3.15 -10.70 10.20
CA GLY A 28 -3.94 -10.27 11.35
C GLY A 28 -4.81 -11.39 11.93
N MET A 29 -5.53 -12.15 11.12
CA MET A 29 -6.42 -13.22 11.63
C MET A 29 -5.67 -14.39 12.28
N GLY A 30 -4.42 -14.65 11.86
CA GLY A 30 -3.58 -15.69 12.47
C GLY A 30 -2.94 -15.24 13.78
N GLU A 31 -2.54 -13.97 13.86
CA GLU A 31 -1.89 -13.39 15.04
C GLU A 31 -2.89 -12.90 16.10
N ALA A 32 -4.09 -12.51 15.65
CA ALA A 32 -5.11 -11.92 16.52
C ALA A 32 -5.84 -12.98 17.33
N GLU A 33 -6.17 -14.16 16.78
CA GLU A 33 -7.13 -15.10 17.40
C GLU A 33 -8.31 -14.33 18.06
N ASP A 34 -8.41 -14.35 19.39
CA ASP A 34 -9.42 -13.66 20.22
C ASP A 34 -8.91 -12.35 20.88
N LYS A 35 -7.80 -11.79 20.38
CA LYS A 35 -7.11 -10.61 20.92
C LYS A 35 -7.25 -9.42 19.97
N ASN A 36 -7.11 -8.23 20.54
CA ASN A 36 -7.07 -7.00 19.76
C ASN A 36 -5.80 -6.97 18.90
N PHE A 37 -5.99 -6.78 17.59
CA PHE A 37 -4.90 -6.58 16.64
C PHE A 37 -4.88 -5.13 16.18
N VAL A 38 -3.73 -4.48 16.35
CA VAL A 38 -3.49 -3.11 15.89
C VAL A 38 -2.25 -3.09 15.01
N TYR A 39 -2.34 -2.41 13.89
CA TYR A 39 -1.22 -2.14 13.02
C TYR A 39 -1.43 -0.79 12.33
N SER A 40 -0.38 -0.26 11.72
CA SER A 40 -0.45 0.97 10.94
C SER A 40 -0.34 0.64 9.45
N PRO A 41 -1.44 0.67 8.68
CA PRO A 41 -1.40 0.33 7.27
C PRO A 41 -0.49 1.25 6.46
N VAL A 42 -0.54 2.56 6.75
CA VAL A 42 0.32 3.57 6.10
C VAL A 42 1.79 3.33 6.39
N SER A 43 2.16 2.95 7.63
CA SER A 43 3.57 2.67 7.96
C SER A 43 4.11 1.46 7.20
N ILE A 44 3.32 0.40 7.04
CA ILE A 44 3.71 -0.78 6.26
C ILE A 44 3.83 -0.43 4.77
N GLN A 45 2.85 0.30 4.22
CA GLN A 45 2.90 0.76 2.83
C GLN A 45 4.15 1.60 2.55
N LEU A 46 4.49 2.56 3.42
CA LEU A 46 5.68 3.38 3.25
C LEU A 46 6.97 2.57 3.32
N ALA A 47 7.08 1.64 4.28
CA ALA A 47 8.25 0.77 4.40
C ALA A 47 8.44 -0.09 3.15
N LEU A 48 7.37 -0.72 2.64
CA LEU A 48 7.41 -1.53 1.43
C LEU A 48 7.69 -0.69 0.18
N SER A 49 7.18 0.54 0.09
CA SER A 49 7.51 1.47 -1.00
C SER A 49 9.00 1.82 -1.03
N LEU A 50 9.62 2.01 0.12
CA LEU A 50 11.07 2.24 0.22
C LEU A 50 11.87 1.01 -0.24
N VAL A 51 11.45 -0.20 0.19
CA VAL A 51 12.10 -1.45 -0.24
C VAL A 51 11.92 -1.69 -1.74
N ALA A 52 10.74 -1.42 -2.28
CA ALA A 52 10.45 -1.52 -3.71
C ALA A 52 11.35 -0.58 -4.52
N SER A 53 11.55 0.66 -4.07
CA SER A 53 12.41 1.65 -4.71
C SER A 53 13.87 1.19 -4.86
N GLY A 54 14.37 0.40 -3.89
CA GLY A 54 15.70 -0.21 -3.96
C GLY A 54 15.76 -1.58 -4.64
N SER A 55 14.62 -2.14 -5.08
CA SER A 55 14.52 -3.48 -5.67
C SER A 55 14.54 -3.44 -7.19
N THR A 56 14.86 -4.57 -7.83
CA THR A 56 14.82 -4.71 -9.31
C THR A 56 14.25 -6.07 -9.72
N GLY A 57 13.92 -6.21 -11.01
CA GLY A 57 13.44 -7.48 -11.60
C GLY A 57 12.21 -8.05 -10.89
N LYS A 58 12.21 -9.36 -10.67
CA LYS A 58 11.07 -10.09 -10.08
C LYS A 58 10.68 -9.60 -8.69
N THR A 59 11.64 -9.16 -7.87
CA THR A 59 11.36 -8.65 -6.52
C THR A 59 10.56 -7.35 -6.59
N LEU A 60 10.93 -6.45 -7.49
CA LEU A 60 10.19 -5.23 -7.74
C LEU A 60 8.76 -5.54 -8.24
N GLU A 61 8.62 -6.48 -9.18
CA GLU A 61 7.31 -6.90 -9.70
C GLU A 61 6.38 -7.42 -8.61
N GLN A 62 6.90 -8.26 -7.70
CA GLN A 62 6.13 -8.77 -6.56
C GLN A 62 5.71 -7.66 -5.58
N MET A 63 6.61 -6.73 -5.27
CA MET A 63 6.32 -5.60 -4.39
C MET A 63 5.25 -4.68 -4.99
N LEU A 64 5.35 -4.37 -6.29
CA LEU A 64 4.34 -3.58 -7.01
C LEU A 64 2.99 -4.30 -7.06
N GLY A 65 2.99 -5.61 -7.31
CA GLY A 65 1.77 -6.43 -7.30
C GLY A 65 1.10 -6.41 -5.92
N PHE A 66 1.87 -6.61 -4.86
CA PHE A 66 1.38 -6.61 -3.48
C PHE A 66 0.85 -5.25 -3.05
N LEU A 67 1.60 -4.18 -3.30
CA LEU A 67 1.17 -2.80 -3.01
C LEU A 67 0.02 -2.35 -3.91
N ASN A 68 -0.40 -3.20 -4.86
CA ASN A 68 -1.31 -2.90 -5.93
C ASN A 68 -0.91 -1.54 -6.50
N SER A 69 0.28 -1.46 -7.10
CA SER A 69 0.81 -0.27 -7.78
C SER A 69 1.24 -0.66 -9.19
N LYS A 70 1.17 0.26 -10.15
CA LYS A 70 1.59 -0.03 -11.54
C LYS A 70 3.05 0.37 -11.76
N SER A 71 3.61 1.24 -10.93
CA SER A 71 4.96 1.77 -11.07
C SER A 71 5.53 2.27 -9.74
N LEU A 72 6.85 2.51 -9.70
CA LEU A 72 7.50 3.18 -8.57
C LEU A 72 7.07 4.65 -8.45
N ASP A 73 6.72 5.30 -9.56
CA ASP A 73 6.23 6.69 -9.57
C ASP A 73 4.88 6.81 -8.85
N ASP A 74 3.99 5.83 -9.03
CA ASP A 74 2.72 5.75 -8.31
C ASP A 74 2.94 5.57 -6.78
N LEU A 75 4.00 4.84 -6.38
CA LEU A 75 4.36 4.66 -4.97
C LEU A 75 4.97 5.92 -4.35
N ASN A 76 5.84 6.62 -5.08
CA ASN A 76 6.46 7.88 -4.63
C ASN A 76 5.47 9.05 -4.55
N ALA A 77 4.35 8.97 -5.27
CA ALA A 77 3.24 9.90 -5.12
C ALA A 77 2.60 9.83 -3.72
N LEU A 78 2.67 8.67 -3.03
CA LEU A 78 2.17 8.53 -1.65
C LEU A 78 3.04 9.26 -0.63
N SER A 79 4.37 9.24 -0.78
CA SER A 79 5.29 9.98 0.11
C SER A 79 5.24 11.50 -0.08
N SER A 80 4.74 11.95 -1.22
CA SER A 80 4.68 13.38 -1.57
C SER A 80 3.35 14.04 -1.20
N ARG A 81 2.39 13.28 -0.66
CA ARG A 81 1.08 13.81 -0.27
C ARG A 81 1.10 14.30 1.18
N PRO A 82 0.63 15.54 1.44
CA PRO A 82 0.47 16.02 2.81
C PRO A 82 -0.54 15.14 3.56
N ILE A 83 -0.16 14.79 4.78
CA ILE A 83 -0.97 14.11 5.81
C ILE A 83 -2.19 14.94 6.20
#